data_AF-A0A7W2RXB1-F1
#
_entry.id   AF-A0A7W2RXB1-F1
#
_cell.length_a   1.000
_cell.length_b   1.000
_cell.length_c   1.000
_cell.angle_alpha   90.00
_cell.angle_beta   90.00
_cell.angle_gamma   90.00
#
_symmetry.space_group_name_H-M   'P 1'
#
loop_
_entity.id
_entity.type
_entity.pdbx_description
1 polymer ?
#
loop_
_entity_poly.entity_id
_entity_poly.type
_entity_poly.pdbx_seq_one_letter_code
_entity_poly.pdbx_strand_id
1 'polypeptide(L)' 'MRVRLMAFSHIKEGANNSQTARNLHISRRIVNDWINRFYAQGT' A
#
# COMPACT_ATOMS: atom_id res chain seq x y z
N MET A 1 4.29 -9.94 9.25
CA MET A 1 4.42 -8.78 8.34
C MET A 1 4.00 -9.15 6.90
N ARG A 2 2.74 -9.57 6.67
CA ARG A 2 2.25 -10.06 5.35
C ARG A 2 1.35 -9.04 4.63
N VAL A 3 0.60 -8.25 5.39
CA VAL A 3 -0.36 -7.24 4.88
C VAL A 3 0.32 -6.14 4.07
N ARG A 4 1.53 -5.71 4.46
CA ARG A 4 2.29 -4.68 3.72
C ARG A 4 2.69 -5.17 2.32
N LEU A 5 3.11 -6.43 2.19
CA LEU A 5 3.45 -7.02 0.89
C LEU A 5 2.20 -7.23 0.01
N MET A 6 1.08 -7.64 0.60
CA MET A 6 -0.21 -7.72 -0.11
C MET A 6 -0.67 -6.33 -0.60
N ALA A 7 -0.47 -5.29 0.20
CA ALA A 7 -0.78 -3.92 -0.22
C ALA A 7 0.03 -3.52 -1.46
N PHE A 8 1.34 -3.80 -1.46
CA PHE A 8 2.19 -3.53 -2.61
C PHE A 8 1.84 -4.39 -3.84
N SER A 9 1.43 -5.65 -3.67
CA SER A 9 0.94 -6.47 -4.78
C SER A 9 -0.25 -5.81 -5.47
N HIS A 10 -1.27 -5.43 -4.71
CA HIS A 10 -2.45 -4.78 -5.26
C HIS A 10 -2.13 -3.46 -5.98
N ILE A 11 -1.21 -2.65 -5.42
CA ILE A 11 -0.78 -1.41 -6.06
C ILE A 11 -0.01 -1.68 -7.36
N LYS A 12 0.86 -2.70 -7.39
CA LYS A 12 1.58 -3.13 -8.60
C LYS A 12 0.64 -3.68 -9.67
N GLU A 13 -0.46 -4.32 -9.26
CA GLU A 13 -1.53 -4.80 -10.14
C GLU A 13 -2.45 -3.66 -10.64
N GLY A 14 -2.19 -2.41 -10.25
CA GLY A 14 -2.91 -1.22 -10.71
C GLY A 14 -4.09 -0.81 -9.81
N ALA A 15 -4.27 -1.45 -8.65
CA ALA A 15 -5.27 -1.01 -7.68
C ALA A 15 -4.84 0.32 -7.04
N ASN A 16 -5.79 1.24 -6.90
CA ASN A 16 -5.51 2.51 -6.23
C ASN A 16 -5.41 2.33 -4.71
N ASN A 17 -4.75 3.27 -4.03
CA ASN A 17 -4.50 3.20 -2.58
C ASN A 17 -5.79 3.06 -1.76
N SER A 18 -6.92 3.56 -2.26
CA SER A 18 -8.23 3.44 -1.60
C SER A 18 -8.80 2.01 -1.70
N GLN A 19 -8.67 1.39 -2.88
CA GLN A 19 -9.09 0.00 -3.10
C GLN A 19 -8.22 -0.94 -2.28
N THR A 20 -6.90 -0.75 -2.26
CA THR A 20 -5.99 -1.54 -1.43
C THR A 20 -6.30 -1.40 0.06
N ALA A 21 -6.61 -0.18 0.52
CA ALA A 21 -7.04 0.08 1.90
C ALA A 21 -8.33 -0.67 2.25
N ARG A 22 -9.33 -0.63 1.35
CA ARG A 22 -10.61 -1.32 1.53
C ARG A 22 -10.44 -2.84 1.53
N ASN A 23 -9.69 -3.39 0.58
CA ASN A 23 -9.47 -4.83 0.44
C ASN A 23 -8.73 -5.43 1.64
N LEU A 24 -7.84 -4.65 2.25
CA LEU A 24 -7.05 -5.09 3.39
C LEU A 24 -7.64 -4.67 4.75
N HIS A 25 -8.82 -4.03 4.76
CA HIS A 25 -9.45 -3.45 5.94
C HIS A 25 -8.49 -2.60 6.80
N ILE A 26 -7.63 -1.81 6.14
CA ILE A 26 -6.67 -0.91 6.78
C ILE A 26 -6.95 0.53 6.37
N SER A 27 -6.57 1.49 7.21
CA SER A 27 -6.74 2.91 6.88
C SER A 27 -5.90 3.31 5.66
N ARG A 28 -6.49 4.10 4.76
CA ARG A 28 -5.80 4.68 3.60
C ARG A 28 -4.52 5.42 3.98
N ARG A 29 -4.49 6.06 5.16
CA ARG A 29 -3.31 6.75 5.70
C ARG A 29 -2.12 5.80 5.91
N ILE A 30 -2.37 4.58 6.37
CA ILE A 30 -1.34 3.55 6.60
C ILE A 30 -0.78 3.08 5.25
N VAL A 31 -1.66 2.81 4.29
CA VAL A 31 -1.26 2.45 2.92
C VAL A 31 -0.42 3.56 2.31
N ASN A 32 -0.83 4.82 2.46
CA ASN A 32 -0.10 5.96 1.92
C ASN A 32 1.27 6.17 2.59
N ASP A 33 1.37 5.98 3.91
CA ASP A 33 2.65 6.00 4.62
C ASP A 33 3.60 4.90 4.12
N TRP A 34 3.10 3.68 3.90
CA TRP A 34 3.93 2.60 3.35
C TRP A 34 4.44 2.90 1.95
N ILE A 35 3.59 3.46 1.08
CA ILE A 35 3.94 3.86 -0.28
C ILE A 35 4.96 4.99 -0.27
N ASN A 36 4.71 6.04 0.52
CA ASN A 36 5.63 7.16 0.66
C ASN A 36 6.99 6.70 1.16
N ARG A 37 7.05 5.81 2.16
CA ARG A 37 8.32 5.22 2.62
C ARG A 37 9.00 4.37 1.57
N PHE A 38 8.25 3.65 0.74
CA PHE A 38 8.79 2.83 -0.34
C PHE A 38 9.44 3.70 -1.42
N TYR A 39 8.77 4.76 -1.87
CA TYR A 39 9.34 5.71 -2.83
C TYR A 39 10.45 6.57 -2.23
N ALA A 40 10.38 6.92 -0.95
CA ALA A 40 11.43 7.67 -0.26
C ALA A 40 12.71 6.85 -0.05
N GLN A 41 12.63 5.52 0.05
CA GLN A 41 13.79 4.62 0.12
C GLN A 41 14.38 4.28 -1.26
N GLY A 42 13.81 4.82 -2.36
CA GLY A 42 14.29 4.58 -3.72
C GLY A 42 15.39 5.53 -4.21
N THR A 43 16.07 6.23 -3.29
CA THR A 43 17.22 7.12 -3.57
C THR A 43 18.49 6.59 -2.94
#